data_AF-K7YLE2-F1
#
_entry.id   AF-K7YLE2-F1
#
_cell.length_a   1.000
_cell.length_b   1.000
_cell.length_c   1.000
_cell.angle_alpha   90.00
_cell.angle_beta   90.00
_cell.angle_gamma   90.00
#
_symmetry.space_group_name_H-M   'P 1'
#
loop_
_entity.id
_entity.type
_entity.pdbx_description
1 polymer ?
#
loop_
_entity_poly.entity_id
_entity_poly.type
_entity_poly.pdbx_seq_one_letter_code
_entity_poly.pdbx_strand_id
1 'polypeptide(L)'
;MENFLNSLPKPVLAILVLVVAIIAFMIMSPPHSVCDTQADAFKELQKGNIFPTDYKKSKIPPTVVRAKEACQLGNSAGSCYEYFTILREVAEGVGKASAECTSQLYGINEVRSNLNDGIELMARLAWGTKPPEMGLERFGWMQDAEIAIFCRLKNIYTRANGEEAWTNFRKKVYEKFPGEELPPSADPALVAVEPRKATQVLSEQDIWNRSLFSVRCEVY
;
A
#
# COMPACT_ATOMS: atom_id res chain seq x y z
N MET A 1 23.66 -39.94 28.87
CA MET A 1 23.68 -38.46 28.96
C MET A 1 23.75 -37.97 30.40
N GLU A 2 23.06 -38.60 31.34
CA GLU A 2 23.04 -38.20 32.77
C GLU A 2 24.42 -38.23 33.44
N ASN A 3 25.27 -39.21 33.10
CA ASN A 3 26.63 -39.32 33.64
C ASN A 3 27.57 -38.18 33.18
N PHE A 4 27.26 -37.52 32.05
CA PHE A 4 28.06 -36.42 31.53
C PHE A 4 27.74 -35.10 32.25
N LEU A 5 26.45 -34.85 32.52
CA LEU A 5 25.98 -33.68 33.27
C LEU A 5 26.44 -33.68 34.73
N ASN A 6 26.51 -34.85 35.36
CA ASN A 6 26.98 -35.00 36.74
C ASN A 6 28.51 -34.89 36.90
N SER A 7 29.27 -34.95 35.79
CA SER A 7 30.74 -34.80 35.81
C SER A 7 31.21 -33.35 35.71
N LEU A 8 30.31 -32.42 35.37
CA LEU A 8 30.63 -31.01 35.22
C LEU A 8 30.72 -30.31 36.59
N PRO A 9 31.75 -29.46 36.81
CA PRO A 9 31.82 -28.64 38.01
C PRO A 9 30.54 -27.80 38.17
N LYS A 10 29.98 -27.75 39.38
CA LYS A 10 28.79 -26.94 39.72
C LYS A 10 28.80 -25.51 39.13
N PRO A 11 29.92 -24.74 39.14
CA PRO A 11 29.94 -23.41 38.51
C PRO A 11 29.74 -23.45 36.98
N VAL A 12 30.22 -24.49 36.30
CA VAL A 12 30.01 -24.65 34.84
C VAL A 12 28.54 -24.97 34.54
N LEU A 13 27.91 -25.82 35.34
CA LEU A 13 26.48 -26.11 35.21
C LEU A 13 25.62 -24.84 35.39
N ALA A 14 25.94 -24.01 36.38
CA ALA A 14 25.26 -22.75 36.64
C ALA A 14 25.41 -21.77 35.45
N ILE A 15 26.61 -21.63 34.89
CA ILE A 15 26.85 -20.80 33.70
C ILE A 15 26.05 -21.33 32.50
N LEU A 16 26.02 -22.64 32.29
CA LEU A 16 25.32 -23.27 31.17
C LEU A 16 23.80 -23.02 31.26
N VAL A 17 23.21 -23.14 32.46
CA VAL A 17 21.79 -22.80 32.69
C VAL A 17 21.54 -21.31 32.41
N LEU A 18 22.43 -20.42 32.84
CA LEU A 18 22.32 -18.97 32.61
C LEU A 18 22.38 -18.63 31.12
N VAL A 19 23.30 -19.23 30.37
CA VAL A 19 23.43 -19.05 28.92
C VAL A 19 22.19 -19.57 28.19
N VAL A 20 21.69 -20.76 28.56
CA VAL A 20 20.46 -21.31 27.98
C VAL A 20 19.25 -20.40 28.27
N ALA A 21 19.15 -19.85 29.48
CA ALA A 21 18.10 -18.91 29.84
C ALA A 21 18.18 -17.60 29.04
N ILE A 22 19.38 -17.05 28.84
CA ILE A 22 19.58 -15.84 28.02
C ILE A 22 19.21 -16.11 26.55
N ILE A 23 19.65 -17.24 25.99
CA ILE A 23 19.31 -17.63 24.61
C ILE A 23 17.80 -17.83 24.47
N ALA A 24 17.17 -18.54 25.40
CA ALA A 24 15.73 -18.73 25.41
C ALA A 24 14.99 -17.38 25.50
N PHE A 25 15.46 -16.46 26.34
CA PHE A 25 14.88 -15.12 26.44
C PHE A 25 15.04 -14.30 25.15
N MET A 26 16.21 -14.33 24.50
CA MET A 26 16.42 -13.65 23.22
C MET A 26 15.54 -14.21 22.09
N ILE A 27 15.22 -15.50 22.13
CA ILE A 27 14.31 -16.14 21.17
C ILE A 27 12.84 -15.79 21.48
N MET A 28 12.45 -15.79 22.76
CA MET A 28 11.08 -15.55 23.19
C MET A 28 10.70 -14.06 23.23
N SER A 29 11.67 -13.18 23.41
CA SER A 29 11.48 -11.74 23.54
C SER A 29 12.67 -11.02 22.91
N PRO A 30 12.80 -11.05 21.57
CA PRO A 30 13.87 -10.33 20.90
C PRO A 30 13.82 -8.85 21.32
N PRO A 31 14.98 -8.21 21.58
CA PRO A 31 15.00 -6.80 21.94
C PRO A 31 14.37 -5.98 20.82
N HIS A 32 13.53 -5.00 21.19
CA HIS A 32 12.94 -4.07 20.22
C HIS A 32 14.04 -3.47 19.35
N SER A 33 13.93 -3.71 18.05
CA SER A 33 14.81 -3.09 17.07
C SER A 33 14.42 -1.62 16.87
N VAL A 34 15.32 -0.87 16.23
CA VAL A 34 15.04 0.51 15.81
C VAL A 34 13.81 0.56 14.89
N CYS A 35 13.63 -0.46 14.05
CA CYS A 35 12.50 -0.54 13.13
C CYS A 35 11.17 -0.83 13.87
N ASP A 36 11.20 -1.56 14.97
CA ASP A 36 9.99 -1.77 15.80
C ASP A 36 9.56 -0.46 16.45
N THR A 37 10.51 0.34 16.96
CA THR A 37 10.22 1.66 17.52
C THR A 37 9.66 2.62 16.46
N GLN A 38 10.23 2.61 15.24
CA GLN A 38 9.68 3.40 14.12
C GLN A 38 8.28 2.93 13.70
N ALA A 39 8.03 1.62 13.71
CA ALA A 39 6.72 1.04 13.42
C ALA A 39 5.67 1.44 14.45
N ASP A 40 6.02 1.42 15.74
CA ASP A 40 5.09 1.82 16.80
C ASP A 40 4.82 3.32 16.76
N ALA A 41 5.83 4.15 16.55
CA ALA A 41 5.65 5.59 16.34
C ALA A 41 4.78 5.89 15.11
N PHE A 42 5.00 5.18 14.01
CA PHE A 42 4.18 5.31 12.80
C PHE A 42 2.73 4.92 13.05
N LYS A 43 2.48 3.79 13.70
CA LYS A 43 1.12 3.34 14.05
C LYS A 43 0.41 4.36 14.93
N GLU A 44 1.10 4.92 15.92
CA GLU A 44 0.55 5.96 16.79
C GLU A 44 0.12 7.20 15.99
N LEU A 45 0.98 7.68 15.09
CA LEU A 45 0.69 8.82 14.24
C LEU A 45 -0.45 8.57 13.25
N GLN A 46 -0.69 7.32 12.88
CA GLN A 46 -1.71 6.91 11.90
C GLN A 46 -2.98 6.33 12.54
N LYS A 47 -3.11 6.41 13.86
CA LYS A 47 -4.34 6.07 14.58
C LYS A 47 -5.50 6.93 14.09
N GLY A 48 -6.60 6.28 13.73
CA GLY A 48 -7.81 6.93 13.23
C GLY A 48 -7.78 7.17 11.72
N ASN A 49 -6.60 7.25 11.11
CA ASN A 49 -6.43 7.38 9.66
C ASN A 49 -6.55 6.03 8.97
N ILE A 50 -5.54 5.17 9.14
CA ILE A 50 -5.49 3.82 8.56
C ILE A 50 -5.58 2.72 9.61
N PHE A 51 -5.32 3.02 10.89
CA PHE A 51 -5.53 2.09 12.00
C PHE A 51 -6.82 2.43 12.76
N PRO A 52 -7.60 1.43 13.17
CA PRO A 52 -8.79 1.67 13.99
C PRO A 52 -8.42 2.27 15.34
N THR A 53 -9.36 2.98 15.95
CA THR A 53 -9.21 3.56 17.30
C THR A 53 -10.26 3.02 18.24
N ASP A 54 -9.88 2.82 19.50
CA ASP A 54 -10.82 2.41 20.54
C ASP A 54 -11.41 3.65 21.22
N TYR A 55 -12.73 3.78 21.23
CA TYR A 55 -13.45 4.82 21.97
C TYR A 55 -14.55 4.20 22.82
N LYS A 56 -14.45 4.36 24.14
CA LYS A 56 -15.47 3.95 25.12
C LYS A 56 -16.04 2.54 24.87
N LYS A 57 -15.17 1.55 24.65
CA LYS A 57 -15.45 0.13 24.34
C LYS A 57 -15.88 -0.20 22.91
N SER A 58 -16.00 0.79 22.03
CA SER A 58 -16.29 0.59 20.60
C SER A 58 -15.03 0.79 19.76
N LYS A 59 -14.83 -0.07 18.76
CA LYS A 59 -13.81 0.11 17.71
C LYS A 59 -14.37 1.04 16.63
N ILE A 60 -13.78 2.21 16.50
CA ILE A 60 -14.08 3.15 15.41
C ILE A 60 -13.26 2.71 14.19
N PRO A 61 -13.91 2.49 13.02
CA PRO A 61 -13.19 2.12 11.81
C PRO A 61 -12.29 3.27 11.34
N PRO A 62 -11.20 2.95 10.63
CA PRO A 62 -10.28 3.96 10.12
C PRO A 62 -10.95 4.85 9.06
N THR A 63 -10.68 6.15 9.12
CA THR A 63 -11.26 7.18 8.24
C THR A 63 -11.01 6.89 6.77
N VAL A 64 -9.88 6.25 6.45
CA VAL A 64 -9.49 5.89 5.08
C VAL A 64 -10.55 5.07 4.33
N VAL A 65 -11.33 4.24 5.02
CA VAL A 65 -12.36 3.40 4.40
C VAL A 65 -13.48 4.28 3.84
N ARG A 66 -14.03 5.17 4.68
CA ARG A 66 -15.08 6.12 4.27
C ARG A 66 -14.58 7.07 3.19
N ALA A 67 -13.35 7.57 3.33
CA ALA A 67 -12.75 8.48 2.36
C ALA A 67 -12.54 7.80 0.99
N LYS A 68 -12.12 6.52 0.98
CA LYS A 68 -11.98 5.71 -0.24
C LYS A 68 -13.32 5.55 -0.95
N GLU A 69 -14.37 5.20 -0.21
CA GLU A 69 -15.73 5.04 -0.76
C GLU A 69 -16.25 6.35 -1.36
N ALA A 70 -16.09 7.47 -0.63
CA ALA A 70 -16.48 8.79 -1.12
C ALA A 70 -15.74 9.16 -2.42
N CYS A 71 -14.44 8.89 -2.49
CA CYS A 71 -13.62 9.10 -3.69
C CYS A 71 -14.08 8.24 -4.86
N GLN A 72 -14.37 6.96 -4.63
CA GLN A 72 -14.85 6.04 -5.67
C GLN A 72 -16.21 6.46 -6.24
N LEU A 73 -17.12 6.95 -5.39
CA LEU A 73 -18.45 7.40 -5.80
C LEU A 73 -18.41 8.76 -6.49
N GLY A 74 -17.55 9.68 -6.03
CA GLY A 74 -17.51 11.05 -6.53
C GLY A 74 -16.55 11.32 -7.69
N ASN A 75 -15.52 10.49 -7.88
CA ASN A 75 -14.48 10.58 -8.92
C ASN A 75 -14.10 12.02 -9.31
N SER A 76 -13.66 12.81 -8.33
CA SER A 76 -13.34 14.23 -8.53
C SER A 76 -12.36 14.72 -7.48
N ALA A 77 -11.69 15.84 -7.75
CA ALA A 77 -10.74 16.46 -6.82
C ALA A 77 -11.33 16.66 -5.41
N GLY A 78 -12.55 17.18 -5.32
CA GLY A 78 -13.22 17.40 -4.04
C GLY A 78 -13.52 16.10 -3.29
N SER A 79 -14.08 15.10 -3.97
CA SER A 79 -14.45 13.83 -3.33
C SER A 79 -13.25 12.97 -2.92
N CYS A 80 -12.12 13.08 -3.64
CA CYS A 80 -10.91 12.30 -3.37
C CYS A 80 -9.90 13.01 -2.46
N TYR A 81 -10.11 14.28 -2.13
CA TYR A 81 -9.18 15.08 -1.33
C TYR A 81 -8.80 14.42 0.00
N GLU A 82 -9.78 13.97 0.79
CA GLU A 82 -9.54 13.35 2.10
C GLU A 82 -8.76 12.04 1.96
N TYR A 83 -9.11 11.21 0.98
CA TYR A 83 -8.44 9.94 0.73
C TYR A 83 -6.99 10.14 0.29
N PHE A 84 -6.74 11.03 -0.67
CA PHE A 84 -5.39 11.32 -1.14
C PHE A 84 -4.52 12.00 -0.07
N THR A 85 -5.12 12.81 0.80
CA THR A 85 -4.42 13.38 1.97
C THR A 85 -3.94 12.28 2.92
N ILE A 86 -4.80 11.32 3.27
CA ILE A 86 -4.42 10.17 4.11
C ILE A 86 -3.31 9.36 3.42
N LEU A 87 -3.43 9.06 2.13
CA LEU A 87 -2.40 8.34 1.38
C LEU A 87 -1.06 9.08 1.38
N ARG A 88 -1.08 10.40 1.23
CA ARG A 88 0.13 11.24 1.31
C ARG A 88 0.77 11.15 2.68
N GLU A 89 0.00 11.22 3.77
CA GLU A 89 0.51 11.11 5.14
C GLU A 89 1.12 9.74 5.43
N VAL A 90 0.45 8.66 4.99
CA VAL A 90 0.97 7.28 5.07
C VAL A 90 2.28 7.18 4.30
N ALA A 91 2.31 7.69 3.06
CA ALA A 91 3.49 7.69 2.22
C ALA A 91 4.65 8.48 2.86
N GLU A 92 4.38 9.66 3.42
CA GLU A 92 5.39 10.45 4.13
C GLU A 92 5.92 9.74 5.38
N GLY A 93 5.05 9.10 6.16
CA GLY A 93 5.45 8.36 7.34
C GLY A 93 6.38 7.18 7.00
N VAL A 94 6.06 6.41 5.95
CA VAL A 94 6.95 5.35 5.45
C VAL A 94 8.20 5.92 4.79
N GLY A 95 8.08 7.07 4.11
CA GLY A 95 9.17 7.77 3.44
C GLY A 95 10.25 8.29 4.40
N LYS A 96 9.83 8.74 5.61
CA LYS A 96 10.70 9.23 6.69
C LYS A 96 11.46 8.12 7.41
N ALA A 97 11.01 6.87 7.30
CA ALA A 97 11.71 5.74 7.89
C ALA A 97 13.05 5.50 7.19
N SER A 98 13.98 4.87 7.92
CA SER A 98 15.27 4.52 7.32
C SER A 98 15.08 3.49 6.20
N ALA A 99 16.07 3.38 5.30
CA ALA A 99 16.00 2.46 4.17
C ALA A 99 15.84 1.00 4.65
N GLU A 100 16.47 0.66 5.77
CA GLU A 100 16.42 -0.67 6.40
C GLU A 100 15.04 -0.98 6.97
N CYS A 101 14.31 0.02 7.48
CA CYS A 101 12.99 -0.17 8.11
C CYS A 101 11.82 -0.02 7.13
N THR A 102 12.05 0.51 5.92
CA THR A 102 10.98 0.74 4.93
C THR A 102 10.23 -0.54 4.60
N SER A 103 10.94 -1.65 4.36
CA SER A 103 10.32 -2.94 4.01
C SER A 103 9.46 -3.47 5.16
N GLN A 104 9.90 -3.32 6.41
CA GLN A 104 9.15 -3.71 7.60
C GLN A 104 7.88 -2.87 7.77
N LEU A 105 7.97 -1.54 7.62
CA LEU A 105 6.80 -0.67 7.69
C LEU A 105 5.80 -0.93 6.57
N TYR A 106 6.29 -1.09 5.34
CA TYR A 106 5.45 -1.47 4.21
C TYR A 106 4.83 -2.86 4.42
N GLY A 107 5.52 -3.76 5.13
CA GLY A 107 5.01 -5.09 5.49
C GLY A 107 3.80 -5.07 6.43
N ILE A 108 3.49 -3.95 7.08
CA ILE A 108 2.27 -3.78 7.87
C ILE A 108 1.07 -3.83 6.92
N ASN A 109 0.10 -4.72 7.20
CA ASN A 109 -1.01 -5.00 6.29
C ASN A 109 -1.82 -3.76 5.91
N GLU A 110 -2.13 -2.91 6.88
CA GLU A 110 -2.88 -1.67 6.69
C GLU A 110 -2.12 -0.70 5.80
N VAL A 111 -0.80 -0.59 5.97
CA VAL A 111 0.07 0.25 5.13
C VAL A 111 0.08 -0.28 3.71
N ARG A 112 0.42 -1.57 3.54
CA ARG A 112 0.47 -2.24 2.24
C ARG A 112 -0.82 -2.11 1.47
N SER A 113 -1.95 -2.43 2.12
CA SER A 113 -3.26 -2.43 1.49
C SER A 113 -3.64 -1.02 1.05
N ASN A 114 -3.49 -0.01 1.92
CA ASN A 114 -3.87 1.36 1.57
C ASN A 114 -2.98 1.96 0.48
N LEU A 115 -1.66 1.71 0.50
CA LEU A 115 -0.76 2.17 -0.55
C LEU A 115 -1.11 1.51 -1.90
N ASN A 116 -1.31 0.19 -1.92
CA ASN A 116 -1.61 -0.54 -3.16
C ASN A 116 -2.98 -0.16 -3.72
N ASP A 117 -4.00 -0.10 -2.86
CA ASP A 117 -5.33 0.33 -3.24
C ASP A 117 -5.33 1.78 -3.73
N GLY A 118 -4.51 2.64 -3.11
CA GLY A 118 -4.34 4.03 -3.49
C GLY A 118 -3.76 4.17 -4.90
N ILE A 119 -2.65 3.47 -5.19
CA ILE A 119 -2.03 3.48 -6.53
C ILE A 119 -3.02 2.94 -7.57
N GLU A 120 -3.68 1.82 -7.28
CA GLU A 120 -4.67 1.24 -8.18
C GLU A 120 -5.84 2.20 -8.43
N LEU A 121 -6.42 2.75 -7.36
CA LEU A 121 -7.57 3.63 -7.48
C LEU A 121 -7.20 4.88 -8.27
N MET A 122 -6.06 5.50 -7.97
CA MET A 122 -5.60 6.67 -8.72
C MET A 122 -5.46 6.36 -10.21
N ALA A 123 -4.84 5.23 -10.56
CA ALA A 123 -4.70 4.83 -11.95
C ALA A 123 -6.05 4.56 -12.63
N ARG A 124 -7.01 3.97 -11.93
CA ARG A 124 -8.37 3.72 -12.44
C ARG A 124 -9.19 5.00 -12.60
N LEU A 125 -9.07 5.95 -11.67
CA LEU A 125 -9.75 7.25 -11.75
C LEU A 125 -9.20 8.08 -12.92
N ALA A 126 -7.88 8.09 -13.10
CA ALA A 126 -7.22 8.74 -14.23
C ALA A 126 -7.58 8.08 -15.58
N TRP A 127 -7.75 6.75 -15.59
CA TRP A 127 -8.23 6.02 -16.77
C TRP A 127 -9.69 6.34 -17.11
N GLY A 128 -10.57 6.44 -16.10
CA GLY A 128 -11.99 6.77 -16.29
C GLY A 128 -12.82 5.60 -16.85
N THR A 129 -13.91 5.92 -17.54
CA THR A 129 -14.90 4.96 -18.06
C THR A 129 -14.55 4.41 -19.45
N LYS A 130 -13.52 4.94 -20.10
CA LYS A 130 -13.03 4.50 -21.41
C LYS A 130 -11.53 4.73 -21.52
N PRO A 131 -10.81 4.05 -22.41
CA PRO A 131 -9.40 4.34 -22.63
C PRO A 131 -9.19 5.83 -22.96
N PRO A 132 -8.38 6.57 -22.17
CA PRO A 132 -8.13 7.98 -22.45
C PRO A 132 -7.30 8.12 -23.71
N GLU A 133 -7.35 9.29 -24.36
CA GLU A 133 -6.46 9.57 -25.48
C GLU A 133 -4.99 9.63 -25.01
N MET A 134 -4.08 9.40 -25.96
CA MET A 134 -2.66 9.56 -25.67
C MET A 134 -2.35 11.04 -25.41
N GLY A 135 -1.50 11.32 -24.43
CA GLY A 135 -1.10 12.70 -24.10
C GLY A 135 -1.51 13.06 -22.68
N LEU A 136 -2.16 14.22 -22.51
CA LEU A 136 -2.52 14.75 -21.19
C LEU A 136 -3.76 14.08 -20.58
N GLU A 137 -4.66 13.51 -21.40
CA GLU A 137 -5.87 12.85 -20.91
C GLU A 137 -5.60 11.64 -20.01
N ARG A 138 -4.40 11.05 -20.09
CA ARG A 138 -3.97 9.95 -19.21
C ARG A 138 -3.97 10.29 -17.72
N PHE A 139 -4.04 11.58 -17.38
CA PHE A 139 -4.11 12.07 -16.00
C PHE A 139 -5.55 12.28 -15.53
N GLY A 140 -6.55 12.18 -16.41
CA GLY A 140 -7.94 12.47 -16.09
C GLY A 140 -8.10 13.90 -15.55
N TRP A 141 -8.73 14.04 -14.39
CA TRP A 141 -8.87 15.33 -13.70
C TRP A 141 -7.68 15.69 -12.81
N MET A 142 -6.71 14.77 -12.61
CA MET A 142 -5.61 14.96 -11.67
C MET A 142 -4.66 16.07 -12.12
N GLN A 143 -4.19 16.85 -11.15
CA GLN A 143 -3.20 17.90 -11.34
C GLN A 143 -1.86 17.48 -10.73
N ASP A 144 -0.88 18.38 -10.78
CA ASP A 144 0.48 18.13 -10.29
C ASP A 144 0.52 17.65 -8.84
N ALA A 145 -0.38 18.13 -7.98
CA ALA A 145 -0.44 17.72 -6.58
C ALA A 145 -0.80 16.23 -6.43
N GLU A 146 -1.82 15.76 -7.15
CA GLU A 146 -2.22 14.35 -7.12
C GLU A 146 -1.18 13.47 -7.82
N ILE A 147 -0.58 13.95 -8.90
CA ILE A 147 0.50 13.25 -9.60
C ILE A 147 1.71 13.06 -8.67
N ALA A 148 2.07 14.07 -7.89
CA ALA A 148 3.14 13.98 -6.90
C ALA A 148 2.83 12.92 -5.81
N ILE A 149 1.56 12.83 -5.38
CA ILE A 149 1.12 11.79 -4.44
C ILE A 149 1.28 10.41 -5.08
N PHE A 150 0.78 10.19 -6.31
CA PHE A 150 0.95 8.93 -7.03
C PHE A 150 2.43 8.54 -7.14
N CYS A 151 3.29 9.48 -7.49
CA CYS A 151 4.72 9.25 -7.60
C CYS A 151 5.37 8.87 -6.28
N ARG A 152 4.98 9.51 -5.18
CA ARG A 152 5.46 9.13 -3.85
C ARG A 152 5.02 7.71 -3.47
N LEU A 153 3.77 7.33 -3.75
CA LEU A 153 3.27 5.98 -3.52
C LEU A 153 4.03 4.94 -4.35
N LYS A 154 4.23 5.20 -5.65
CA LYS A 154 5.04 4.36 -6.55
C LYS A 154 6.46 4.19 -6.04
N ASN A 155 7.12 5.27 -5.62
CA ASN A 155 8.51 5.22 -5.16
C ASN A 155 8.63 4.36 -3.89
N ILE A 156 7.69 4.48 -2.95
CA ILE A 156 7.65 3.64 -1.74
C ILE A 156 7.40 2.18 -2.10
N TYR A 157 6.43 1.92 -2.96
CA TYR A 157 6.12 0.56 -3.43
C TYR A 157 7.36 -0.10 -4.05
N THR A 158 8.02 0.62 -4.96
CA THR A 158 9.18 0.13 -5.71
C THR A 158 10.39 -0.06 -4.79
N ARG A 159 10.60 0.86 -3.83
CA ARG A 159 11.66 0.72 -2.82
C ARG A 159 11.43 -0.48 -1.89
N ALA A 160 10.18 -0.79 -1.57
CA ALA A 160 9.84 -1.89 -0.67
C ALA A 160 9.82 -3.26 -1.35
N ASN A 161 9.39 -3.35 -2.62
CA ASN A 161 9.15 -4.63 -3.32
C ASN A 161 10.04 -4.86 -4.55
N GLY A 162 10.71 -3.84 -5.07
CA GLY A 162 11.49 -3.88 -6.31
C GLY A 162 10.69 -3.61 -7.59
N GLU A 163 11.43 -3.38 -8.68
CA GLU A 163 10.90 -3.03 -10.01
C GLU A 163 10.10 -4.16 -10.68
N GLU A 164 10.47 -5.41 -10.42
CA GLU A 164 9.75 -6.57 -10.96
C GLU A 164 8.35 -6.68 -10.34
N ALA A 165 8.25 -6.50 -9.02
CA ALA A 165 6.98 -6.47 -8.31
C ALA A 165 6.11 -5.31 -8.80
N TRP A 166 6.71 -4.13 -9.05
CA TRP A 166 6.01 -2.99 -9.64
C TRP A 166 5.43 -3.30 -11.02
N THR A 167 6.22 -3.92 -11.89
CA THR A 167 5.78 -4.34 -13.22
C THR A 167 4.60 -5.32 -13.15
N ASN A 168 4.67 -6.30 -12.24
CA ASN A 168 3.60 -7.27 -12.03
C ASN A 168 2.34 -6.64 -11.44
N PHE A 169 2.48 -5.72 -10.49
CA PHE A 169 1.37 -4.96 -9.92
C PHE A 169 0.65 -4.16 -11.01
N ARG A 170 1.40 -3.41 -11.82
CA ARG A 170 0.87 -2.64 -12.95
C ARG A 170 0.06 -3.51 -13.91
N LYS A 171 0.59 -4.68 -14.31
CA LYS A 171 -0.12 -5.62 -15.19
C LYS A 171 -1.45 -6.09 -14.59
N LYS A 172 -1.50 -6.39 -13.29
CA LYS A 172 -2.75 -6.73 -12.60
C LYS A 172 -3.76 -5.58 -12.61
N VAL A 173 -3.30 -4.33 -12.55
CA VAL A 173 -4.18 -3.16 -12.65
C VAL A 173 -4.70 -2.98 -14.09
N TYR A 174 -3.90 -3.29 -15.12
CA TYR A 174 -4.35 -3.22 -16.51
C TYR A 174 -5.54 -4.14 -16.81
N GLU A 175 -5.61 -5.30 -16.18
CA GLU A 175 -6.75 -6.22 -16.31
C GLU A 175 -8.07 -5.65 -15.76
N LYS A 176 -8.00 -4.56 -14.98
CA LYS A 176 -9.15 -3.87 -14.40
C LYS A 176 -9.57 -2.64 -15.21
N PHE A 177 -8.80 -2.23 -16.21
CA PHE A 177 -9.14 -1.10 -17.04
C PHE A 177 -10.18 -1.46 -18.10
N PRO A 178 -11.22 -0.62 -18.30
CA PRO A 178 -12.14 -0.79 -19.41
C PRO A 178 -11.42 -0.53 -20.74
N GLY A 179 -11.67 -1.39 -21.72
CA GLY A 179 -11.18 -1.27 -23.09
C GLY A 179 -12.13 -0.52 -24.01
N GLU A 180 -13.38 -0.34 -23.60
CA GLU A 180 -14.42 0.36 -24.33
C GLU A 180 -15.19 1.27 -23.38
N GLU A 181 -15.93 2.22 -23.94
CA GLU A 181 -16.76 3.13 -23.14
C GLU A 181 -17.88 2.34 -22.44
N LEU A 182 -17.91 2.44 -21.10
CA LEU A 182 -18.97 1.87 -20.30
C LEU A 182 -20.27 2.65 -20.57
N PRO A 183 -21.33 2.02 -21.11
CA PRO A 183 -22.59 2.72 -21.26
C PRO A 183 -23.08 3.17 -19.87
N PRO A 184 -23.58 4.40 -19.72
CA PRO A 184 -24.20 4.82 -18.47
C PRO A 184 -25.37 3.88 -18.17
N SER A 185 -25.36 3.26 -16.99
CA SER A 185 -26.42 2.34 -16.57
C SER A 185 -27.75 3.10 -16.51
N ALA A 186 -28.61 2.89 -17.51
CA ALA A 186 -29.93 3.49 -17.56
C ALA A 186 -30.98 2.64 -16.83
N ASP A 187 -30.70 1.36 -16.57
CA ASP A 187 -31.63 0.43 -15.92
C ASP A 187 -30.88 -0.64 -15.11
N PRO A 188 -31.03 -0.68 -13.76
CA PRO A 188 -30.39 -1.69 -12.91
C PRO A 188 -30.87 -3.14 -13.19
N ALA A 189 -31.92 -3.34 -13.99
CA ALA A 189 -32.45 -4.66 -14.34
C ALA A 189 -31.87 -5.26 -15.63
N LEU A 190 -31.16 -4.49 -16.46
CA LEU A 190 -30.51 -4.98 -17.67
C LEU A 190 -29.10 -5.46 -17.33
N VAL A 191 -28.82 -6.74 -17.59
CA VAL A 191 -27.46 -7.30 -17.52
C VAL A 191 -26.62 -6.59 -18.56
N ALA A 192 -25.89 -5.55 -18.14
CA ALA A 192 -24.91 -4.89 -18.98
C ALA A 192 -23.91 -5.96 -19.44
N VAL A 193 -23.75 -6.12 -20.75
CA VAL A 193 -22.69 -6.94 -21.33
C VAL A 193 -21.39 -6.51 -20.66
N GLU A 194 -20.65 -7.46 -20.07
CA GLU A 194 -19.37 -7.12 -19.44
C GLU A 194 -18.48 -6.44 -20.50
N PRO A 195 -18.05 -5.19 -20.23
CA PRO A 195 -17.26 -4.42 -21.17
C PRO A 195 -15.95 -5.16 -21.44
N ARG A 196 -15.47 -5.10 -22.68
CA ARG A 196 -14.16 -5.67 -23.02
C ARG A 196 -13.09 -4.98 -22.18
N LYS A 197 -12.16 -5.76 -21.65
CA LYS A 197 -11.03 -5.26 -20.85
C LYS A 197 -10.01 -4.60 -21.76
N ALA A 198 -9.28 -3.61 -21.26
CA ALA A 198 -8.24 -2.92 -22.04
C ALA A 198 -7.21 -3.89 -22.62
N THR A 199 -6.82 -4.93 -21.86
CA THR A 199 -5.88 -5.97 -22.28
C THR A 199 -6.37 -6.85 -23.44
N GLN A 200 -7.66 -6.80 -23.78
CA GLN A 200 -8.25 -7.55 -24.89
C GLN A 200 -8.32 -6.74 -26.19
N VAL A 201 -8.24 -5.42 -26.11
CA VAL A 201 -8.43 -4.51 -27.26
C VAL A 201 -7.21 -3.63 -27.56
N LEU A 202 -6.33 -3.42 -26.57
CA LEU A 202 -5.13 -2.59 -26.69
C LEU A 202 -3.87 -3.40 -26.39
N SER A 203 -2.76 -3.03 -27.02
CA SER A 203 -1.46 -3.59 -26.67
C SER A 203 -1.01 -3.12 -25.29
N GLU A 204 -0.12 -3.87 -24.62
CA GLU A 204 0.42 -3.46 -23.32
C GLU A 204 1.11 -2.07 -23.40
N GLN A 205 1.78 -1.78 -24.52
CA GLN A 205 2.44 -0.50 -24.75
C GLN A 205 1.43 0.65 -24.88
N ASP A 206 0.30 0.42 -25.53
CA ASP A 206 -0.77 1.42 -25.64
C ASP A 206 -1.41 1.70 -24.29
N ILE A 207 -1.67 0.65 -23.50
CA ILE A 207 -2.19 0.81 -22.13
C ILE A 207 -1.20 1.58 -21.28
N TRP A 208 0.10 1.28 -21.37
CA TRP A 208 1.13 2.05 -20.68
C TRP A 208 1.06 3.52 -21.03
N ASN A 209 1.17 3.86 -22.31
CA ASN A 209 1.19 5.24 -22.80
C ASN A 209 -0.05 6.06 -22.41
N ARG A 210 -1.20 5.39 -22.27
CA ARG A 210 -2.49 5.99 -21.89
C ARG A 210 -2.77 5.99 -20.38
N SER A 211 -1.96 5.29 -19.58
CA SER A 211 -2.18 5.15 -18.15
C SER A 211 -1.35 6.13 -17.33
N LEU A 212 -1.84 6.45 -16.13
CA LEU A 212 -1.09 7.18 -15.10
C LEU A 212 0.26 6.53 -14.78
N PHE A 213 0.39 5.21 -14.96
CA PHE A 213 1.65 4.49 -14.73
C PHE A 213 2.82 4.96 -15.60
N SER A 214 2.55 5.56 -16.77
CA SER A 214 3.59 6.13 -17.65
C SER A 214 4.16 7.46 -17.17
N VAL A 215 3.66 8.00 -16.06
CA VAL A 215 4.18 9.23 -15.49
C VAL A 215 5.64 9.06 -15.05
N ARG A 216 6.44 10.08 -15.36
CA ARG A 216 7.84 10.18 -14.98
C ARG A 216 7.91 10.76 -13.58
N CYS A 217 8.24 9.92 -12.61
CA CYS A 217 8.26 10.34 -11.20
C CYS A 217 9.58 10.95 -10.77
N GLU A 218 10.55 11.06 -11.68
CA GLU A 218 11.84 11.70 -11.39
C GLU A 218 11.73 13.24 -11.27
N VAL A 219 10.59 13.82 -11.70
CA VAL A 219 10.35 15.27 -11.67
C VAL A 219 9.44 15.72 -10.52
N TYR A 220 8.93 14.79 -9.70
CA TYR A 220 8.01 15.03 -8.59
C TYR A 220 8.57 14.47 -7.27
#